data_AF-A0A9W6G5M6-F1
#
_entry.id   AF-A0A9W6G5M6-F1
#
_cell.length_a   1.000
_cell.length_b   1.000
_cell.length_c   1.000
_cell.angle_alpha   90.00
_cell.angle_beta   90.00
_cell.angle_gamma   90.00
#
_symmetry.space_group_name_H-M   'P 1'
#
loop_
_entity.id
_entity.type
_entity.pdbx_description
1 polymer ?
#
loop_
_entity_poly.entity_id
_entity_poly.type
_entity_poly.pdbx_seq_one_letter_code
_entity_poly.pdbx_strand_id
1 'polypeptide(L)'
;MIEPRQRDTTADSPDWVRLDEFYIGIGGGDRLRLTVFRSTTDPELHRLVSDEMTSAGPRLIAVFTEPPGDREEWHPAWRTDQMRPTVERQARALACA
;
A
#
# COMPACT_ATOMS: atom_id res chain seq x y z
N MET A 1 1.19 -2.48 31.75
CA MET A 1 1.31 -3.68 30.91
C MET A 1 1.41 -3.17 29.49
N ILE A 2 2.54 -3.36 28.81
CA ILE A 2 2.75 -2.84 27.45
C ILE A 2 2.49 -4.03 26.53
N GLU A 3 1.36 -4.00 25.82
CA GLU A 3 0.99 -5.05 24.88
C GLU A 3 2.01 -5.14 23.73
N PRO A 4 2.30 -6.35 23.24
CA PRO A 4 3.27 -6.54 22.16
C PRO A 4 2.74 -5.87 20.89
N ARG A 5 3.57 -5.00 20.30
CA ARG A 5 3.34 -4.37 18.99
C ARG A 5 3.19 -5.45 17.92
N GLN A 6 1.97 -5.98 17.75
CA GLN A 6 1.61 -6.69 16.53
C GLN A 6 1.80 -5.70 15.39
N ARG A 7 2.59 -6.09 14.38
CA ARG A 7 2.65 -5.38 13.12
C ARG A 7 1.27 -5.51 12.50
N ASP A 8 0.44 -4.49 12.73
CA ASP A 8 -0.95 -4.46 12.33
C ASP A 8 -0.99 -4.24 10.80
N THR A 9 -1.10 -5.36 10.08
CA THR A 9 -1.14 -5.39 8.61
C THR A 9 -2.53 -5.09 8.06
N THR A 10 -3.49 -4.74 8.91
CA THR A 10 -4.90 -4.59 8.60
C THR A 10 -5.24 -3.17 8.16
N ALA A 11 -6.09 -3.03 7.15
CA ALA A 11 -6.57 -1.73 6.66
C ALA A 11 -7.31 -0.89 7.73
N ASP A 12 -7.69 -1.53 8.85
CA ASP A 12 -8.48 -0.96 9.96
C ASP A 12 -7.63 -0.46 11.15
N SER A 13 -6.31 -0.45 11.05
CA SER A 13 -5.46 0.12 12.11
C SER A 13 -5.78 1.62 12.30
N PRO A 14 -6.05 2.10 13.53
CA PRO A 14 -6.40 3.51 13.78
C PRO A 14 -5.26 4.48 13.46
N ASP A 15 -4.04 3.97 13.31
CA ASP A 15 -2.83 4.74 13.03
C ASP A 15 -2.64 5.07 11.53
N TRP A 16 -3.62 4.77 10.67
CA TRP A 16 -3.51 4.94 9.23
C TRP A 16 -4.77 5.57 8.65
N VAL A 17 -4.61 6.71 7.97
CA VAL A 17 -5.68 7.40 7.25
C VAL A 17 -5.61 7.02 5.79
N ARG A 18 -6.73 6.58 5.23
CA ARG A 18 -6.87 6.36 3.80
C ARG A 18 -6.77 7.70 3.06
N LEU A 19 -5.84 7.78 2.11
CA LEU A 19 -5.72 8.93 1.21
C LEU A 19 -6.65 8.74 0.01
N ASP A 20 -6.37 7.74 -0.82
CA ASP A 20 -7.14 7.47 -2.04
C ASP A 20 -6.92 6.02 -2.54
N GLU A 21 -7.53 5.65 -3.66
CA GLU A 21 -7.41 4.34 -4.28
C GLU A 21 -7.25 4.42 -5.81
N PHE A 22 -6.58 3.43 -6.40
CA PHE A 22 -6.42 3.33 -7.84
C PHE A 22 -6.49 1.88 -8.32
N TYR A 23 -6.71 1.70 -9.62
CA TYR A 23 -6.83 0.38 -10.24
C TYR A 23 -5.72 0.18 -11.27
N ILE A 24 -5.07 -0.98 -11.24
CA ILE A 24 -4.12 -1.40 -12.27
C ILE A 24 -4.66 -2.62 -13.01
N GLY A 25 -4.53 -2.64 -14.33
CA GLY A 25 -4.87 -3.80 -15.15
C GLY A 25 -3.82 -4.90 -14.98
N ILE A 26 -4.23 -6.11 -14.60
CA ILE A 26 -3.33 -7.25 -14.37
C ILE A 26 -3.35 -8.28 -15.51
N GLY A 27 -3.99 -7.93 -16.64
CA GLY A 27 -4.17 -8.79 -17.81
C GLY A 27 -5.47 -9.59 -17.76
N GLY A 28 -5.91 -10.13 -18.90
CA GLY A 28 -7.11 -10.98 -18.97
C GLY A 28 -8.46 -10.27 -18.77
N GLY A 29 -8.46 -8.93 -18.65
CA GLY A 29 -9.64 -8.15 -18.25
C GLY A 29 -9.76 -7.92 -16.75
N ASP A 30 -8.87 -8.50 -15.96
CA ASP A 30 -8.81 -8.32 -14.52
C ASP A 30 -8.09 -7.04 -14.11
N ARG A 31 -8.49 -6.52 -12.95
CA ARG A 31 -7.95 -5.30 -12.35
C ARG A 31 -7.71 -5.49 -10.86
N LEU A 32 -6.56 -5.01 -10.40
CA LEU A 32 -6.20 -4.98 -9.00
C LEU A 32 -6.54 -3.61 -8.42
N ARG A 33 -7.26 -3.60 -7.29
CA ARG A 33 -7.55 -2.40 -6.53
C ARG A 33 -6.44 -2.17 -5.51
N LEU A 34 -5.87 -0.97 -5.51
CA LEU A 34 -4.78 -0.57 -4.63
C LEU A 34 -5.19 0.68 -3.87
N THR A 35 -5.01 0.68 -2.55
CA THR A 35 -5.38 1.78 -1.67
C THR A 35 -4.16 2.32 -0.96
N VAL A 36 -3.97 3.64 -1.00
CA VAL A 36 -2.88 4.35 -0.34
C VAL A 36 -3.38 4.87 1.01
N PHE A 37 -2.55 4.69 2.03
CA PHE A 37 -2.79 5.22 3.35
C PHE A 37 -1.56 6.00 3.82
N ARG A 38 -1.77 6.99 4.67
CA ARG A 38 -0.73 7.75 5.38
C ARG A 38 -0.82 7.45 6.86
N SER A 39 0.30 7.31 7.55
CA SER A 39 0.27 7.13 8.99
C SER A 39 -0.13 8.43 9.70
N THR A 40 -0.92 8.31 10.76
CA THR A 40 -1.27 9.44 11.64
C THR A 40 -0.18 9.73 12.66
N THR A 41 0.69 8.76 12.92
CA THR A 41 1.82 8.89 13.87
C THR A 41 3.11 9.35 13.19
N ASP A 42 3.26 9.05 11.90
CA ASP A 42 4.39 9.45 11.06
C ASP A 42 3.86 9.90 9.68
N PRO A 43 3.64 11.20 9.44
CA PRO A 43 2.98 11.68 8.22
C PRO A 43 3.83 11.52 6.96
N GLU A 44 5.13 11.27 7.09
CA GLU A 44 6.01 10.95 5.97
C GLU A 44 5.85 9.49 5.53
N LEU A 45 5.36 8.62 6.41
CA LEU A 45 5.17 7.20 6.17
C LEU A 45 3.82 6.89 5.51
N HIS A 46 3.90 6.15 4.42
CA HIS A 46 2.78 5.72 3.60
C HIS A 46 2.78 4.20 3.46
N ARG A 47 1.59 3.62 3.30
CA ARG A 47 1.43 2.20 2.96
C ARG A 47 0.48 2.03 1.78
N LEU A 48 0.75 1.00 0.99
CA LEU A 48 -0.04 0.59 -0.14
C LEU A 48 -0.60 -0.80 0.13
N VAL A 49 -1.92 -0.94 0.09
CA VAL A 49 -2.60 -2.22 0.31
C VAL A 49 -3.37 -2.58 -0.96
N SER A 50 -3.20 -3.79 -1.46
CA SER A 50 -4.05 -4.34 -2.50
C SER A 50 -5.26 -5.00 -1.88
N ASP A 51 -6.44 -4.57 -2.32
CA ASP A 51 -7.66 -5.33 -2.12
C ASP A 51 -7.76 -6.28 -3.32
N GLU A 52 -7.13 -7.45 -3.21
CA GLU A 52 -7.38 -8.49 -4.21
C GLU A 52 -8.86 -8.86 -4.08
N MET A 53 -9.64 -8.70 -5.16
CA MET A 53 -10.99 -9.28 -5.26
C MET A 53 -10.97 -10.83 -5.33
N THR A 54 -9.85 -11.45 -4.94
CA THR A 54 -9.69 -12.89 -4.79
C THR A 54 -9.81 -13.22 -3.30
N SER A 55 -10.25 -14.45 -2.97
CA SER A 55 -10.61 -14.87 -1.60
C SER A 55 -9.50 -14.78 -0.53
N ALA A 56 -8.34 -14.22 -0.85
CA ALA A 56 -7.20 -14.03 0.06
C ALA A 56 -7.29 -12.74 0.91
N GLY A 57 -8.17 -11.80 0.55
CA GLY A 57 -8.36 -10.55 1.29
C GLY A 57 -7.27 -9.50 1.05
N PRO A 58 -7.29 -8.39 1.78
CA PRO A 58 -6.36 -7.28 1.57
C PRO A 58 -4.93 -7.67 1.95
N ARG A 59 -3.97 -7.29 1.09
CA ARG A 59 -2.54 -7.59 1.24
C ARG A 59 -1.71 -6.31 1.21
N LEU A 60 -0.76 -6.20 2.13
CA LEU A 60 0.24 -5.11 2.11
C LEU A 60 1.18 -5.29 0.92
N ILE A 61 1.20 -4.30 0.04
CA ILE A 61 2.06 -4.25 -1.14
C ILE A 61 3.30 -3.42 -0.88
N ALA A 62 3.17 -2.27 -0.20
CA ALA A 62 4.34 -1.46 0.06
C ALA A 62 4.21 -0.64 1.33
N VAL A 63 5.36 -0.30 1.90
CA VAL A 63 5.54 0.77 2.88
C VAL A 63 6.61 1.69 2.33
N PHE A 64 6.33 2.98 2.22
CA PHE A 64 7.26 3.94 1.62
C PHE A 64 7.19 5.30 2.29
N THR A 65 8.21 6.13 2.12
CA THR A 65 8.24 7.49 2.65
C THR A 65 8.16 8.54 1.55
N GLU A 66 7.60 9.71 1.91
CA GLU A 66 7.63 10.92 1.10
C GLU A 66 8.24 12.06 1.93
N PRO A 67 9.45 12.54 1.61
CA PRO A 67 10.28 12.17 0.45
C PRO A 67 10.84 10.72 0.48
N PRO A 68 11.26 10.17 -0.68
CA PRO A 68 11.86 8.84 -0.77
C PRO A 68 13.09 8.71 0.13
N GLY A 69 13.26 7.56 0.78
CA GLY A 69 14.30 7.33 1.78
C GLY A 69 14.55 5.84 2.04
N ASP A 70 15.40 5.52 3.02
CA ASP A 70 15.85 4.13 3.26
C ASP A 70 14.76 3.20 3.83
N ARG A 71 13.58 3.71 4.21
CA ARG A 71 12.51 2.95 4.87
C ARG A 71 11.44 2.45 3.89
N GLU A 72 11.86 2.12 2.67
CA GLU A 72 10.97 1.63 1.62
C GLU A 72 11.00 0.09 1.53
N GLU A 73 9.85 -0.53 1.71
CA GLU A 73 9.64 -1.97 1.52
C GLU A 73 8.58 -2.17 0.44
N TRP A 74 8.96 -2.83 -0.66
CA TRP A 74 8.09 -3.10 -1.79
C TRP A 74 7.94 -4.60 -1.99
N HIS A 75 6.69 -5.07 -1.97
CA HIS A 75 6.29 -6.43 -2.29
C HIS A 75 5.62 -6.46 -3.66
N PRO A 76 5.69 -7.60 -4.38
CA PRO A 76 5.03 -7.73 -5.66
C PRO A 76 3.50 -7.60 -5.51
N ALA A 77 2.94 -6.60 -6.20
CA ALA A 77 1.49 -6.35 -6.24
C ALA A 77 0.71 -7.50 -6.90
N TRP A 78 1.33 -8.21 -7.84
CA TRP A 78 0.77 -9.35 -8.56
C TRP A 78 1.90 -10.30 -8.98
N ARG A 79 1.56 -11.51 -9.45
CA ARG A 79 2.43 -12.69 -9.69
C ARG A 79 3.80 -12.48 -10.37
N THR A 80 4.12 -11.29 -10.87
CA THR A 80 5.46 -10.84 -11.28
C THR A 80 5.67 -9.34 -10.97
N ASP A 81 6.86 -8.95 -10.54
CA ASP A 81 7.26 -7.57 -10.12
C ASP A 81 7.15 -6.50 -11.23
N GLN A 82 6.74 -6.87 -12.45
CA GLN A 82 6.75 -5.96 -13.61
C GLN A 82 5.86 -4.72 -13.45
N MET A 83 4.89 -4.75 -12.54
CA MET A 83 3.99 -3.62 -12.30
C MET A 83 4.53 -2.62 -11.27
N ARG A 84 5.63 -2.94 -10.57
CA ARG A 84 6.23 -2.10 -9.53
C ARG A 84 6.44 -0.64 -9.94
N PRO A 85 7.06 -0.29 -11.09
CA PRO A 85 7.33 1.12 -11.41
C PRO A 85 6.05 1.94 -11.69
N THR A 86 5.00 1.32 -12.21
CA THR A 86 3.71 1.99 -12.44
C THR A 86 2.97 2.20 -11.12
N VAL A 87 2.95 1.16 -10.28
CA VAL A 87 2.31 1.18 -8.97
C VAL A 87 2.98 2.18 -8.05
N GLU A 88 4.31 2.19 -7.99
CA GLU A 88 5.09 3.13 -7.19
C GLU A 88 4.81 4.58 -7.60
N ARG A 89 4.83 4.87 -8.90
CA ARG A 89 4.56 6.22 -9.41
C ARG A 89 3.16 6.71 -9.03
N GLN A 90 2.15 5.85 -9.16
CA GLN A 90 0.78 6.22 -8.80
C GLN A 90 0.61 6.38 -7.28
N ALA A 91 1.20 5.48 -6.50
CA ALA A 91 1.15 5.57 -5.04
C ALA A 91 1.80 6.87 -4.53
N ARG A 92 2.95 7.25 -5.10
CA ARG A 92 3.62 8.53 -4.78
C ARG A 92 2.85 9.76 -5.24
N ALA A 93 2.24 9.71 -6.43
CA ALA A 93 1.41 10.82 -6.90
C ALA A 93 0.23 11.10 -5.95
N LEU A 94 -0.32 10.07 -5.31
CA LEU A 94 -1.39 10.21 -4.32
C LEU A 94 -0.90 10.61 -2.93
N ALA A 95 0.34 10.27 -2.57
CA ALA A 95 0.93 10.65 -1.30
C ALA A 95 1.44 12.11 -1.28
N CYS A 96 1.79 12.67 -2.44
CA CYS A 96 2.13 14.08 -2.62
C CYS A 96 0.93 15.03 -2.77
N ALA A 97 -0.30 14.51 -2.91
CA ALA A 97 -1.52 15.30 -3.17
C ALA A 97 -2.11 15.91 -1.90
#